data_AF-A0A0H3CS26-F1
#
_entry.id   AF-A0A0H3CS26-F1
#
_cell.length_a   1.000
_cell.length_b   1.000
_cell.length_c   1.000
_cell.angle_alpha   90.00
_cell.angle_beta   90.00
_cell.angle_gamma   90.00
#
_symmetry.space_group_name_H-M   'P 1'
#
loop_
_entity.id
_entity.type
_entity.pdbx_description
1 polymer ?
#
loop_
_entity_poly.entity_id
_entity_poly.type
_entity_poly.pdbx_seq_one_letter_code
_entity_poly.pdbx_strand_id
1 'polypeptide(L)'
;MQYDLNQINKLTASDLEFIRQQGEDARRALSDTVTGLLSTPEGWRVCAEYRSEFGGFFPVQCRFSADGSDDWHLCVCSSGEVSPYWLLVLLSSGGEVVCTLYQSDTLQPDRINPLIAQLAGMRRFNCTARTVVNLMSGEVTA
;
A
#
# COMPACT_ATOMS: atom_id res chain seq x y z
N MET A 1 16.41 9.88 10.71
CA MET A 1 16.20 10.74 9.54
C MET A 1 14.70 10.90 9.38
N GLN A 2 14.18 12.11 9.25
CA GLN A 2 12.74 12.33 9.05
C GLN A 2 12.55 12.71 7.59
N TYR A 3 11.77 11.91 6.85
CA TYR A 3 11.46 12.18 5.46
C TYR A 3 10.19 13.04 5.38
N ASP A 4 10.04 13.79 4.28
CA ASP A 4 8.77 14.37 3.86
C ASP A 4 8.35 13.82 2.48
N LEU A 5 7.13 14.13 2.06
CA LEU A 5 6.59 13.66 0.77
C LEU A 5 7.45 14.12 -0.43
N ASN A 6 7.99 15.34 -0.38
CA ASN A 6 8.82 15.87 -1.46
C ASN A 6 10.17 15.15 -1.56
N GLN A 7 10.75 14.77 -0.43
CA GLN A 7 11.96 13.97 -0.36
C GLN A 7 11.69 12.56 -0.89
N ILE A 8 10.61 11.92 -0.44
CA ILE A 8 10.21 10.58 -0.90
C ILE A 8 10.01 10.56 -2.43
N ASN A 9 9.33 11.56 -2.98
CA ASN A 9 9.07 11.63 -4.42
C ASN A 9 10.29 11.96 -5.29
N LYS A 10 11.43 12.30 -4.68
CA LYS A 10 12.71 12.44 -5.38
C LYS A 10 13.55 11.16 -5.35
N LEU A 11 13.20 10.19 -4.50
CA LEU A 11 13.91 8.92 -4.40
C LEU A 11 13.53 8.04 -5.59
N THR A 12 14.55 7.48 -6.24
CA THR A 12 14.37 6.44 -7.25
C THR A 12 14.11 5.08 -6.58
N ALA A 13 13.69 4.09 -7.38
CA ALA A 13 13.60 2.71 -6.91
C ALA A 13 14.92 2.22 -6.28
N SER A 14 16.06 2.56 -6.88
CA SER A 14 17.38 2.20 -6.36
C SER A 14 17.70 2.91 -5.03
N ASP A 15 17.30 4.17 -4.85
CA ASP A 15 17.51 4.87 -3.59
C ASP A 15 16.69 4.25 -2.45
N LEU A 16 15.43 3.89 -2.73
CA LEU A 16 14.56 3.21 -1.76
C LEU A 16 15.15 1.85 -1.34
N GLU A 17 15.67 1.09 -2.30
CA GLU A 17 16.36 -0.18 -2.05
C GLU A 17 17.64 0.01 -1.24
N PHE A 18 18.41 1.04 -1.56
CA PHE A 18 19.61 1.39 -0.80
C PHE A 18 19.26 1.74 0.66
N ILE A 19 18.16 2.47 0.91
CA ILE A 19 17.68 2.75 2.27
C ILE A 19 17.29 1.45 2.99
N ARG A 20 16.61 0.52 2.33
CA ARG A 20 16.30 -0.81 2.89
C ARG A 20 17.58 -1.54 3.30
N GLN A 21 18.62 -1.49 2.49
CA GLN A 21 19.91 -2.17 2.73
C GLN A 21 20.72 -1.55 3.88
N GLN A 22 20.45 -0.31 4.29
CA GLN A 22 21.08 0.32 5.46
C GLN A 22 20.64 -0.30 6.79
N GLY A 23 19.60 -1.13 6.78
CA GLY A 23 19.11 -1.87 7.93
C GLY A 23 17.75 -1.40 8.44
N GLU A 24 17.28 -2.07 9.49
CA GLU A 24 15.91 -1.94 9.99
C GLU A 24 15.56 -0.51 10.42
N ASP A 25 16.46 0.20 11.11
CA ASP A 25 16.16 1.55 11.61
C ASP A 25 15.94 2.56 10.47
N ALA A 26 16.74 2.46 9.40
CA ALA A 26 16.60 3.30 8.22
C ALA A 26 15.30 3.00 7.47
N ARG A 27 15.00 1.72 7.31
CA ARG A 27 13.74 1.26 6.70
C ARG A 27 12.53 1.69 7.52
N ARG A 28 12.58 1.52 8.85
CA ARG A 28 11.50 1.90 9.77
C ARG A 28 11.21 3.38 9.68
N ALA A 29 12.23 4.25 9.68
CA ALA A 29 12.03 5.69 9.53
C ALA A 29 11.30 6.07 8.22
N LEU A 30 11.63 5.40 7.11
CA LEU A 30 10.96 5.60 5.83
C LEU A 30 9.53 5.06 5.86
N SER A 31 9.33 3.82 6.32
CA SER A 31 8.04 3.17 6.47
C SER A 31 7.07 3.95 7.37
N ASP A 32 7.56 4.47 8.49
CA ASP A 32 6.78 5.29 9.43
C ASP A 32 6.34 6.60 8.78
N THR A 33 7.23 7.23 7.99
CA THR A 33 6.90 8.45 7.26
C THR A 33 5.80 8.17 6.22
N VAL A 34 5.95 7.12 5.41
CA VAL A 34 4.94 6.75 4.41
C VAL A 34 3.61 6.42 5.08
N THR A 35 3.63 5.66 6.17
CA THR A 35 2.42 5.33 6.93
C THR A 35 1.74 6.59 7.47
N GLY A 36 2.51 7.56 7.98
CA GLY A 36 1.99 8.84 8.48
C GLY A 36 1.40 9.75 7.40
N LEU A 37 1.72 9.54 6.13
CA LEU A 37 1.13 10.26 4.99
C LEU A 37 -0.20 9.64 4.53
N LEU A 38 -0.50 8.41 4.95
CA LEU A 38 -1.69 7.67 4.54
C LEU A 38 -2.80 7.80 5.58
N SER A 39 -4.04 7.95 5.10
CA SER A 39 -5.22 8.03 5.96
C SER A 39 -5.76 6.63 6.24
N THR A 40 -5.89 6.29 7.53
CA THR A 40 -6.47 5.01 7.95
C THR A 40 -7.99 5.16 8.13
N PRO A 41 -8.82 4.39 7.40
CA PRO A 41 -10.27 4.41 7.59
C PRO A 41 -10.68 4.00 9.01
N GLU A 42 -11.88 4.43 9.42
CA GLU A 42 -12.47 4.00 10.70
C GLU A 42 -12.72 2.48 10.71
N GLY A 43 -12.32 1.81 11.80
CA GLY A 43 -12.41 0.36 11.94
C GLY A 43 -11.36 -0.39 11.11
N TRP A 44 -10.29 0.29 10.72
CA TRP A 44 -9.14 -0.29 10.06
C TRP A 44 -7.86 0.03 10.83
N ARG A 45 -6.85 -0.80 10.60
CA ARG A 45 -5.48 -0.58 11.06
C ARG A 45 -4.52 -0.58 9.88
N VAL A 46 -3.49 0.25 9.97
CA VAL A 46 -2.34 0.24 9.06
C VAL A 46 -1.11 -0.30 9.79
N CYS A 47 -0.41 -1.23 9.16
CA CYS A 47 0.86 -1.77 9.65
C CYS A 47 1.89 -1.67 8.53
N ALA A 48 3.08 -1.13 8.81
CA ALA A 48 4.18 -1.19 7.87
C ALA A 48 5.02 -2.46 8.05
N GLU A 49 5.66 -2.90 6.97
CA GLU A 49 6.70 -3.92 7.02
C GLU A 49 8.04 -3.32 7.44
N TYR A 50 8.72 -3.98 8.37
CA TYR A 50 10.06 -3.55 8.82
C TYR A 50 11.13 -4.58 8.47
N ARG A 51 10.77 -5.84 8.26
CA ARG A 51 11.68 -6.92 7.87
C ARG A 51 11.12 -7.74 6.71
N SER A 52 10.29 -8.71 7.00
CA SER A 52 9.73 -9.63 6.01
C SER A 52 8.36 -10.16 6.43
N GLU A 53 7.69 -9.44 7.34
CA GLU A 53 6.39 -9.81 7.89
C GLU A 53 5.33 -9.98 6.79
N PHE A 54 5.50 -9.27 5.67
CA PHE A 54 4.64 -9.27 4.49
C PHE A 54 5.33 -9.81 3.23
N GLY A 55 6.48 -10.47 3.37
CA GLY A 55 7.24 -11.11 2.29
C GLY A 55 8.57 -10.42 1.94
N GLY A 56 8.80 -9.18 2.37
CA GLY A 56 10.06 -8.47 2.16
C GLY A 56 10.29 -7.98 0.73
N PHE A 57 9.23 -7.93 -0.09
CA PHE A 57 9.32 -7.67 -1.53
C PHE A 57 9.62 -6.22 -1.89
N PHE A 58 9.12 -5.28 -1.09
CA PHE A 58 9.23 -3.84 -1.38
C PHE A 58 10.02 -3.12 -0.29
N PRO A 59 10.79 -2.07 -0.63
CA PRO A 59 11.43 -1.22 0.36
C PRO A 59 10.47 -0.72 1.44
N VAL A 60 9.28 -0.28 1.01
CA VAL A 60 8.17 0.07 1.90
C VAL A 60 6.93 -0.69 1.47
N GLN A 61 6.26 -1.32 2.44
CA GLN A 61 4.94 -1.91 2.26
C GLN A 61 4.07 -1.60 3.47
N CYS A 62 2.97 -0.87 3.27
CA CYS A 62 1.98 -0.55 4.29
C CYS A 62 0.71 -1.37 4.03
N ARG A 63 0.34 -2.24 4.96
CA ARG A 63 -0.85 -3.09 4.89
C ARG A 63 -1.99 -2.50 5.71
N PHE A 64 -3.13 -2.33 5.07
CA PHE A 64 -4.40 -1.94 5.66
C PHE A 64 -5.28 -3.16 5.86
N SER A 65 -5.74 -3.38 7.09
CA SER A 65 -6.63 -4.47 7.48
C SER A 65 -7.84 -3.91 8.20
N ALA A 66 -9.03 -4.43 7.91
CA ALA A 66 -10.22 -4.11 8.68
C ALA A 66 -10.22 -4.86 10.01
N ASP A 67 -10.74 -4.24 11.06
CA ASP A 67 -10.86 -4.87 12.36
C ASP A 67 -11.83 -6.05 12.31
N GLY A 68 -11.43 -7.18 12.90
CA GLY A 68 -12.27 -8.37 13.00
C GLY A 68 -12.51 -9.12 11.68
N SER A 69 -11.80 -8.81 10.60
CA SER A 69 -11.91 -9.54 9.33
C SER A 69 -10.60 -9.56 8.54
N ASP A 70 -10.15 -10.76 8.19
CA ASP A 70 -8.95 -10.99 7.39
C ASP A 70 -9.26 -11.31 5.91
N ASP A 71 -10.50 -11.17 5.45
CA ASP A 71 -10.92 -11.61 4.10
C ASP A 71 -10.03 -11.05 2.97
N TRP A 72 -9.66 -9.77 3.09
CA TRP A 72 -8.72 -9.11 2.20
C TRP A 72 -8.08 -7.89 2.85
N HIS A 73 -6.97 -7.46 2.28
CA HIS A 73 -6.15 -6.35 2.73
C HIS A 73 -5.84 -5.43 1.55
N LEU A 74 -5.53 -4.16 1.85
CA LEU A 74 -4.90 -3.27 0.88
C LEU A 74 -3.43 -3.11 1.24
N CYS A 75 -2.57 -3.08 0.24
CA CYS A 75 -1.14 -2.86 0.40
C CYS A 75 -0.74 -1.65 -0.44
N VAL A 76 -0.17 -0.64 0.20
CA VAL A 76 0.58 0.41 -0.49
C VAL A 76 2.04 -0.04 -0.55
N CYS A 77 2.55 -0.26 -1.76
CA CYS A 77 3.91 -0.75 -2.00
C CYS A 77 4.72 0.32 -2.71
N SER A 78 5.96 0.56 -2.28
CA SER A 78 6.86 1.49 -2.95
C SER A 78 7.40 0.95 -4.26
N SER A 79 7.97 1.83 -5.07
CA SER A 79 8.92 1.39 -6.09
C SER A 79 10.14 0.71 -5.46
N GLY A 80 10.79 -0.16 -6.23
CA GLY A 80 11.91 -1.00 -5.81
C GLY A 80 12.30 -1.99 -6.91
N GLU A 81 12.98 -3.08 -6.55
CA GLU A 81 13.42 -4.12 -7.50
C GLU A 81 12.25 -4.85 -8.17
N VAL A 82 11.14 -5.04 -7.43
CA VAL A 82 9.97 -5.79 -7.90
C VAL A 82 9.10 -4.97 -8.87
N SER A 83 9.00 -3.66 -8.65
CA SER A 83 8.17 -2.75 -9.45
C SER A 83 8.81 -1.37 -9.50
N PRO A 84 8.88 -0.70 -10.67
CA PRO A 84 9.34 0.68 -10.74
C PRO A 84 8.33 1.70 -10.22
N TYR A 85 7.09 1.28 -9.92
CA TYR A 85 5.99 2.17 -9.52
C TYR A 85 5.58 1.99 -8.06
N TRP A 86 5.02 3.05 -7.48
CA TRP A 86 4.18 2.99 -6.29
C TRP A 86 2.84 2.35 -6.64
N LEU A 87 2.41 1.37 -5.85
CA LEU A 87 1.23 0.56 -6.12
C LEU A 87 0.25 0.62 -4.94
N LEU A 88 -1.05 0.62 -5.24
CA LEU A 88 -2.10 0.18 -4.32
C LEU A 88 -2.60 -1.17 -4.80
N VAL A 89 -2.42 -2.20 -3.98
CA VAL A 89 -2.76 -3.58 -4.31
C VAL A 89 -3.84 -4.08 -3.35
N LEU A 90 -4.84 -4.77 -3.87
CA LEU A 90 -5.76 -5.58 -3.07
C LEU A 90 -5.30 -7.03 -3.06
N LEU A 91 -5.26 -7.62 -1.87
CA LEU A 91 -4.80 -8.98 -1.61
C LEU A 91 -5.84 -9.71 -0.75
N SER A 92 -6.39 -10.83 -1.23
CA SER A 92 -7.23 -11.71 -0.39
C SER A 92 -6.38 -12.54 0.58
N SER A 93 -6.95 -12.96 1.72
CA SER A 93 -6.23 -13.77 2.73
C SER A 93 -5.60 -15.05 2.20
N GLY A 94 -6.25 -15.69 1.23
CA GLY A 94 -5.74 -16.91 0.58
C GLY A 94 -4.82 -16.66 -0.62
N GLY A 95 -4.58 -15.39 -0.99
CA GLY A 95 -3.80 -15.04 -2.18
C GLY A 95 -4.50 -15.37 -3.51
N GLU A 96 -5.74 -15.85 -3.51
CA GLU A 96 -6.50 -16.17 -4.72
C GLU A 96 -6.79 -14.93 -5.59
N VAL A 97 -6.81 -13.75 -4.98
CA VAL A 97 -7.04 -12.48 -5.66
C VAL A 97 -5.92 -11.53 -5.26
N VAL A 98 -5.10 -11.18 -6.25
CA VAL A 98 -4.10 -10.12 -6.17
C VAL A 98 -4.34 -9.17 -7.33
N CYS A 99 -4.66 -7.92 -7.04
CA CYS A 99 -5.01 -6.95 -8.07
C CYS A 99 -4.43 -5.56 -7.76
N THR A 100 -3.71 -4.99 -8.71
CA THR A 100 -3.27 -3.60 -8.65
C THR A 100 -4.45 -2.70 -8.97
N LEU A 101 -4.87 -1.89 -7.99
CA LEU A 101 -5.98 -0.94 -8.10
C LEU A 101 -5.52 0.45 -8.52
N TYR A 102 -4.27 0.80 -8.26
CA TYR A 102 -3.68 2.08 -8.65
C TYR A 102 -2.17 1.92 -8.80
N GLN A 103 -1.58 2.68 -9.74
CA GLN A 103 -0.13 2.77 -9.94
C GLN A 103 0.29 4.20 -10.27
N SER A 104 1.49 4.59 -9.83
CA SER A 104 2.08 5.91 -10.09
C SER A 104 3.60 5.88 -9.94
N ASP A 105 4.32 6.74 -10.68
CA ASP A 105 5.78 6.90 -10.54
C ASP A 105 6.19 7.46 -9.17
N THR A 106 5.29 8.21 -8.54
CA THR A 106 5.50 8.89 -7.25
C THR A 106 4.43 8.52 -6.24
N LEU A 107 4.73 8.68 -4.96
CA LEU A 107 3.75 8.55 -3.89
C LEU A 107 2.75 9.71 -4.01
N GLN A 108 1.47 9.39 -4.18
CA GLN A 108 0.38 10.36 -4.29
C GLN A 108 -0.69 10.11 -3.21
N PRO A 109 -0.48 10.57 -1.96
CA PRO A 109 -1.44 10.36 -0.88
C PRO A 109 -2.84 10.93 -1.22
N ASP A 110 -2.90 12.04 -1.94
CA ASP A 110 -4.16 12.68 -2.37
C ASP A 110 -4.99 11.82 -3.34
N ARG A 111 -4.36 10.85 -4.02
CA ARG A 111 -5.05 9.87 -4.88
C ARG A 111 -5.30 8.55 -4.15
N ILE A 112 -4.33 8.09 -3.37
CA ILE A 112 -4.38 6.82 -2.65
C ILE A 112 -5.41 6.85 -1.50
N ASN A 113 -5.43 7.93 -0.71
CA ASN A 113 -6.30 8.02 0.47
C ASN A 113 -7.80 7.96 0.11
N PRO A 114 -8.29 8.69 -0.91
CA PRO A 114 -9.69 8.53 -1.35
C PRO A 114 -10.02 7.11 -1.83
N LEU A 115 -9.11 6.44 -2.53
CA LEU A 115 -9.30 5.05 -2.98
C LEU A 115 -9.40 4.10 -1.79
N ILE A 116 -8.50 4.22 -0.81
CA ILE A 116 -8.55 3.44 0.43
C ILE A 116 -9.90 3.65 1.15
N ALA A 117 -10.37 4.90 1.25
CA ALA A 117 -11.65 5.21 1.86
C ALA A 117 -12.84 4.62 1.09
N GLN A 118 -12.84 4.69 -0.25
CA GLN A 118 -13.86 4.09 -1.12
C GLN A 118 -13.92 2.58 -0.94
N LEU A 119 -12.76 1.90 -0.95
CA LEU A 119 -12.65 0.45 -0.79
C LEU A 119 -13.08 0.01 0.62
N ALA A 120 -12.73 0.79 1.65
CA ALA A 120 -13.22 0.56 3.00
C ALA A 120 -14.75 0.72 3.09
N GLY A 121 -15.33 1.67 2.35
CA GLY A 121 -16.76 1.84 2.19
C GLY A 121 -17.43 0.62 1.53
N MET A 122 -16.85 0.08 0.44
CA MET A 122 -17.34 -1.14 -0.21
C MET A 122 -17.35 -2.34 0.75
N ARG A 123 -16.35 -2.45 1.64
CA ARG A 123 -16.31 -3.51 2.64
C ARG A 123 -17.51 -3.46 3.60
N ARG A 124 -17.99 -2.27 3.96
CA ARG A 124 -19.20 -2.11 4.82
C ARG A 124 -20.46 -2.72 4.18
N PHE A 125 -20.45 -2.96 2.87
CA PHE A 125 -21.51 -3.67 2.14
C PHE A 125 -21.20 -5.16 1.91
N ASN A 126 -20.27 -5.75 2.68
CA ASN A 126 -19.82 -7.14 2.58
C ASN A 126 -19.29 -7.52 1.18
N CYS A 127 -18.70 -6.56 0.45
CA CYS A 127 -18.06 -6.86 -0.83
C CYS A 127 -16.82 -7.74 -0.64
N THR A 128 -16.82 -8.89 -1.31
CA THR A 128 -15.64 -9.78 -1.36
C THR A 128 -14.51 -9.15 -2.19
N ALA A 129 -13.27 -9.62 -2.03
CA ALA A 129 -12.14 -9.23 -2.87
C ALA A 129 -12.46 -9.27 -4.36
N ARG A 130 -13.13 -10.34 -4.83
CA ARG A 130 -13.52 -10.51 -6.24
C ARG A 130 -14.58 -9.51 -6.66
N THR A 131 -15.56 -9.24 -5.80
CA THR A 131 -16.58 -8.21 -6.04
C THR A 131 -15.94 -6.84 -6.19
N VAL A 132 -15.02 -6.47 -5.29
CA VAL A 132 -14.30 -5.20 -5.34
C VAL A 132 -13.50 -5.09 -6.63
N VAL A 133 -12.69 -6.10 -6.97
CA VAL A 133 -11.90 -6.09 -8.22
C VAL A 133 -12.80 -5.96 -9.45
N ASN A 134 -13.93 -6.64 -9.50
CA ASN A 134 -14.86 -6.54 -10.64
C ASN A 134 -15.47 -5.14 -10.77
N LEU A 135 -15.81 -4.49 -9.65
CA LEU A 135 -16.35 -3.13 -9.64
C LEU A 135 -15.30 -2.11 -10.06
N MET A 136 -14.08 -2.22 -9.52
CA MET A 136 -12.97 -1.32 -9.86
C MET A 136 -12.49 -1.52 -11.30
N SER A 137 -12.51 -2.75 -11.82
CA SER A 137 -12.19 -3.04 -13.22
C SER A 137 -13.28 -2.56 -14.18
N GLY A 138 -14.54 -2.51 -13.71
CA GLY A 138 -15.68 -2.01 -14.48
C GLY A 138 -15.70 -0.50 -14.69
N GLU A 139 -14.91 0.25 -13.90
CA GLU A 139 -14.69 1.70 -14.10
C GLU A 139 -13.58 2.00 -15.13
N VAL A 140 -12.90 0.97 -15.66
CA VAL A 140 -11.93 1.10 -16.76
C VAL A 140 -12.60 0.71 -18.09
N THR A 141 -13.67 1.41 -18.45
CA THR A 141 -14.16 1.45 -19.83
C THR A 141 -14.58 2.87 -20.20
N ALA A 142 -13.74 3.45 -21.07
CA ALA A 142 -13.85 4.72 -21.82
C ALA A 142 -13.52 6.02 -21.08
#